data_AF-A0A1H4GMF6-F1
#
_entry.id   AF-A0A1H4GMF6-F1
#
_cell.length_a   1.000
_cell.length_b   1.000
_cell.length_c   1.000
_cell.angle_alpha   90.00
_cell.angle_beta   90.00
_cell.angle_gamma   90.00
#
_symmetry.space_group_name_H-M   'P 1'
#
loop_
_entity.id
_entity.type
_entity.pdbx_description
1 polymer ?
#
loop_
_entity_poly.entity_id
_entity_poly.type
_entity_poly.pdbx_seq_one_letter_code
_entity_poly.pdbx_strand_id
1 'polypeptide(L)'
;MKKMMMFTLAVALLSCSMAHTVSSAPKKISVIFNEKELKTQAGAEAKMIDGRVYIPANILQGARFSVEYKNSTLHLVNSYFLYTRNLMEMHVFNHVFTTRFNKIDQEVVHILGNVLLEEPVDFSKLHEFIAEAESNAGIRPEDFTPVLDFNSFDFAPARESVEAYKKASRELIAYVDTGDKERLKSFYEERKQALEYYNSYTYVYDLIFKASFTSAVR
;
A
#
# COMPACT_ATOMS: atom_id res chain seq x y z
N MET A 1 55.59 18.46 -69.73
CA MET A 1 55.54 18.74 -68.28
C MET A 1 54.31 19.54 -67.81
N LYS A 2 53.64 20.36 -68.64
CA LYS A 2 52.38 21.06 -68.25
C LYS A 2 51.17 20.14 -67.98
N LYS A 3 51.08 18.97 -68.64
CA LYS A 3 49.94 18.04 -68.48
C LYS A 3 49.98 17.23 -67.17
N MET A 4 51.17 16.93 -66.64
CA MET A 4 51.30 16.22 -65.35
C MET A 4 50.91 17.09 -64.16
N MET A 5 51.21 18.39 -64.20
CA MET A 5 50.91 19.32 -63.11
C MET A 5 49.40 19.59 -62.95
N MET A 6 48.63 19.56 -64.04
CA MET A 6 47.16 19.64 -64.01
C MET A 6 46.52 18.40 -63.38
N PHE A 7 47.11 17.22 -63.58
CA PHE A 7 46.57 15.97 -63.03
C PHE A 7 46.77 15.89 -61.51
N THR A 8 47.90 16.37 -61.00
CA THR A 8 48.16 16.42 -59.55
C THR A 8 47.30 17.48 -58.85
N LEU A 9 47.02 18.61 -59.49
CA LEU A 9 46.16 19.66 -58.94
C LEU A 9 44.68 19.25 -58.93
N ALA A 10 44.21 18.52 -59.95
CA ALA A 10 42.85 17.98 -59.99
C ALA A 10 42.63 16.89 -58.92
N VAL A 11 43.62 16.02 -58.68
CA VAL A 11 43.54 14.98 -57.64
C VAL A 11 43.60 15.57 -56.22
N ALA A 12 44.34 16.67 -56.01
CA ALA A 12 44.38 17.37 -54.73
C ALA A 12 43.13 18.23 -54.44
N LEU A 13 42.41 18.69 -55.47
CA LEU A 13 41.14 19.40 -55.31
C LEU A 13 39.95 18.46 -55.10
N LEU A 14 40.03 17.21 -55.58
CA LEU A 14 39.00 16.18 -55.38
C LEU A 14 39.08 15.49 -54.01
N SER A 15 40.16 15.66 -53.26
CA SER A 15 40.32 15.09 -51.91
C SER A 15 39.80 15.99 -50.78
N CYS A 16 39.32 17.19 -51.09
CA CYS A 16 38.81 18.17 -50.12
C CYS A 16 37.29 18.37 -50.23
N SER A 17 36.48 17.30 -50.22
CA SER A 17 35.07 17.43 -49.86
C SER A 17 34.40 16.07 -49.73
N MET A 18 34.63 15.40 -48.60
CA MET A 18 33.54 14.80 -47.83
C MET A 18 33.97 14.88 -46.36
N ALA A 19 33.85 16.07 -45.77
CA ALA A 19 33.52 16.13 -44.36
C ALA A 19 32.14 15.49 -44.24
N HIS A 20 32.10 14.17 -44.15
CA HIS A 20 30.97 13.49 -43.59
C HIS A 20 30.79 14.13 -42.24
N THR A 21 29.74 14.94 -42.08
CA THR A 21 29.10 15.04 -40.79
C THR A 21 28.82 13.60 -40.43
N VAL A 22 29.69 13.01 -39.61
CA VAL A 22 29.34 11.85 -38.79
C VAL A 22 28.21 12.40 -37.94
N SER A 23 27.00 12.33 -38.49
CA SER A 23 25.78 12.37 -37.71
C SER A 23 25.91 11.14 -36.84
N SER A 24 26.60 11.30 -35.71
CA SER A 24 26.65 10.30 -34.66
C SER A 24 25.21 9.85 -34.50
N ALA A 25 24.96 8.55 -34.70
CA ALA A 25 23.65 7.97 -34.46
C ALA A 25 23.11 8.59 -33.15
N PRO A 26 21.88 9.13 -33.14
CA PRO A 26 21.36 9.87 -32.00
C PRO A 26 21.67 9.06 -30.75
N LYS A 27 22.45 9.62 -29.82
CA LYS A 27 22.83 8.90 -28.60
C LYS A 27 21.52 8.48 -27.94
N LYS A 28 21.33 7.16 -27.80
CA LYS A 28 20.15 6.60 -27.16
C LYS A 28 20.00 7.25 -25.79
N ILE A 29 18.85 7.87 -25.54
CA ILE A 29 18.50 8.44 -24.25
C ILE A 29 17.79 7.34 -23.47
N SER A 30 18.47 6.76 -22.49
CA SER A 30 17.86 5.81 -21.56
C SER A 30 17.02 6.56 -20.53
N VAL A 31 15.79 6.10 -20.32
CA VAL A 31 14.88 6.63 -19.30
C VAL A 31 14.93 5.68 -18.11
N ILE A 32 15.46 6.14 -16.98
CA ILE A 32 15.55 5.35 -15.74
C ILE A 32 14.47 5.83 -14.79
N PHE A 33 13.65 4.90 -14.30
CA PHE A 33 12.63 5.14 -13.29
C PHE A 33 12.80 4.12 -12.16
N ASN A 34 12.94 4.58 -10.92
CA ASN A 34 13.24 3.74 -9.75
C ASN A 34 14.36 2.72 -10.02
N GLU A 35 15.53 3.21 -10.45
CA GLU A 35 16.73 2.40 -10.73
C GLU A 35 16.58 1.39 -11.88
N LYS A 36 15.42 1.36 -12.55
CA LYS A 36 15.14 0.45 -13.66
C LYS A 36 15.05 1.23 -14.97
N GLU A 37 15.79 0.78 -15.98
CA GLU A 37 15.63 1.31 -17.34
C GLU A 37 14.27 0.90 -17.92
N LEU A 38 13.48 1.89 -18.35
CA LEU A 38 12.21 1.66 -19.01
C LEU A 38 12.44 1.15 -20.44
N LYS A 39 11.72 0.09 -20.80
CA LYS A 39 11.79 -0.46 -22.15
C LYS A 39 11.24 0.54 -23.15
N THR A 40 11.96 0.73 -24.24
CA THR A 40 11.57 1.57 -25.38
C THR A 40 11.35 0.67 -26.60
N GLN A 41 10.41 1.06 -27.46
CA GLN A 41 10.21 0.42 -28.77
C GLN A 41 10.90 1.26 -29.84
N ALA A 42 11.39 0.60 -30.90
CA ALA A 42 12.01 1.29 -32.03
C ALA A 42 11.04 2.34 -32.62
N GLY A 43 11.52 3.57 -32.80
CA GLY A 43 10.70 4.71 -33.26
C GLY A 43 9.98 5.49 -32.16
N ALA A 44 9.88 4.93 -30.94
CA ALA A 44 9.28 5.57 -29.77
C ALA A 44 10.31 5.79 -28.65
N GLU A 45 11.50 6.26 -29.02
CA GLU A 45 12.59 6.59 -28.10
C GLU A 45 12.46 8.04 -27.62
N ALA A 46 13.04 8.35 -26.46
CA ALA A 46 13.18 9.74 -26.01
C ALA A 46 14.11 10.51 -26.97
N LYS A 47 13.74 11.75 -27.30
CA LYS A 47 14.45 12.59 -28.29
C LYS A 47 14.76 13.96 -27.73
N MET A 48 15.90 14.54 -28.15
CA MET A 48 16.18 15.95 -27.93
C MET A 48 15.59 16.79 -29.06
N ILE A 49 14.76 17.78 -28.73
CA ILE A 49 14.24 18.77 -29.67
C ILE A 49 14.42 20.14 -29.00
N ASP A 50 15.07 21.09 -29.67
CA ASP A 50 15.32 22.44 -29.17
C ASP A 50 15.91 22.49 -27.74
N GLY A 51 16.86 21.59 -27.46
CA GLY A 51 17.51 21.49 -26.15
C GLY A 51 16.65 20.87 -25.04
N ARG A 52 15.44 20.38 -25.34
CA ARG A 52 14.54 19.72 -24.39
C ARG A 52 14.43 18.23 -24.68
N VAL A 53 14.34 17.41 -23.63
CA VAL A 53 14.07 15.97 -23.75
C VAL A 53 12.57 15.76 -23.87
N TYR A 54 12.15 15.11 -24.95
CA TYR A 54 10.78 14.65 -25.16
C TYR A 54 10.72 13.16 -24.91
N ILE A 55 9.92 12.74 -23.93
CA ILE A 55 9.69 11.34 -23.58
C ILE A 55 8.32 10.94 -24.15
N PRO A 56 8.27 10.03 -25.12
CA PRO A 56 7.01 9.45 -25.58
C PRO A 56 6.18 8.87 -24.43
N ALA A 57 4.88 9.19 -24.40
CA ALA A 57 3.97 8.78 -23.32
C ALA A 57 3.87 7.25 -23.15
N ASN A 58 4.06 6.47 -24.22
CA ASN A 58 4.07 5.01 -24.17
C ASN A 58 5.24 4.44 -23.34
N ILE A 59 6.35 5.18 -23.21
CA ILE A 59 7.46 4.78 -22.31
C ILE A 59 7.00 4.80 -20.85
N LEU A 60 6.10 5.74 -20.50
CA LEU A 60 5.60 5.89 -19.13
C LEU A 60 4.72 4.71 -18.69
N GLN A 61 4.19 3.91 -19.63
CA GLN A 61 3.52 2.64 -19.29
C GLN A 61 4.47 1.67 -18.59
N GLY A 62 5.76 1.67 -18.95
CA GLY A 62 6.78 0.88 -18.24
C GLY A 62 6.99 1.31 -16.78
N ALA A 63 6.62 2.56 -16.46
CA ALA A 63 6.57 3.11 -15.11
C ALA A 63 5.15 3.06 -14.50
N ARG A 64 4.24 2.27 -15.10
CA ARG A 64 2.84 2.10 -14.71
C ARG A 64 2.00 3.38 -14.67
N PHE A 65 2.32 4.34 -15.55
CA PHE A 65 1.42 5.45 -15.81
C PHE A 65 0.40 5.07 -16.88
N SER A 66 -0.87 5.34 -16.61
CA SER A 66 -1.89 5.51 -17.64
C SER A 66 -1.84 6.96 -18.12
N VAL A 67 -1.76 7.14 -19.44
CA VAL A 67 -1.72 8.47 -20.06
C VAL A 67 -2.90 8.59 -21.01
N GLU A 68 -3.78 9.55 -20.75
CA GLU A 68 -4.96 9.84 -21.58
C GLU A 68 -4.93 11.31 -21.98
N TYR A 69 -5.13 11.60 -23.28
CA TYR A 69 -5.26 12.96 -23.77
C TYR A 69 -6.71 13.20 -24.21
N LYS A 70 -7.40 14.12 -23.55
CA LYS A 70 -8.81 14.44 -23.80
C LYS A 70 -9.06 15.92 -23.53
N ASN A 71 -9.89 16.57 -24.36
CA ASN A 71 -10.27 17.99 -24.18
C ASN A 71 -9.07 18.93 -23.97
N SER A 72 -8.02 18.77 -24.78
CA SER A 72 -6.77 19.53 -24.65
C SER A 72 -6.05 19.42 -23.30
N THR A 73 -6.36 18.38 -22.53
CA THR A 73 -5.78 18.07 -21.22
C THR A 73 -5.10 16.70 -21.27
N LEU A 74 -3.88 16.63 -20.75
CA LEU A 74 -3.14 15.38 -20.59
C LEU A 74 -3.32 14.87 -19.16
N HIS A 75 -4.02 13.75 -19.00
CA HIS A 75 -4.18 13.06 -17.73
C HIS A 75 -3.07 12.03 -17.58
N LEU A 76 -2.29 12.13 -16.50
CA LEU A 76 -1.29 11.14 -16.13
C LEU A 76 -1.68 10.53 -14.78
N VAL A 77 -1.98 9.24 -14.76
CA VAL A 77 -2.35 8.51 -13.54
C VAL A 77 -1.30 7.46 -13.26
N ASN A 78 -0.60 7.60 -12.13
CA ASN A 78 0.34 6.58 -11.66
C ASN A 78 -0.42 5.50 -10.89
N SER A 79 -0.41 4.25 -11.35
CA SER A 79 -1.11 3.16 -10.65
C SER A 79 -0.46 2.84 -9.29
N TYR A 80 0.84 3.11 -9.09
CA TYR A 80 1.48 2.97 -7.77
C TYR A 80 0.92 3.95 -6.75
N PHE A 81 0.53 5.17 -7.17
CA PHE A 81 -0.02 6.15 -6.24
C PHE A 81 -1.33 5.65 -5.62
N LEU A 82 -2.25 5.15 -6.46
CA LEU A 82 -3.52 4.58 -5.98
C LEU A 82 -3.28 3.37 -5.09
N TYR A 83 -2.33 2.53 -5.47
CA TYR A 83 -1.96 1.35 -4.71
C TYR A 83 -1.38 1.69 -3.32
N THR A 84 -0.38 2.57 -3.25
CA THR A 84 0.22 3.02 -1.99
C THR A 84 -0.82 3.73 -1.11
N ARG A 85 -1.72 4.52 -1.69
CA ARG A 85 -2.82 5.14 -0.95
C ARG A 85 -3.71 4.08 -0.29
N ASN A 86 -4.16 3.08 -1.04
CA ASN A 86 -4.98 2.01 -0.51
C ASN A 86 -4.27 1.21 0.61
N LEU A 87 -2.95 0.96 0.46
CA LEU A 87 -2.17 0.33 1.52
C LEU A 87 -2.08 1.18 2.78
N MET A 88 -1.93 2.49 2.64
CA MET A 88 -1.93 3.40 3.78
C MET A 88 -3.29 3.46 4.46
N GLU A 89 -4.38 3.48 3.71
CA GLU A 89 -5.73 3.41 4.26
C GLU A 89 -5.93 2.11 5.05
N MET A 90 -5.56 0.96 4.48
CA MET A 90 -5.63 -0.34 5.17
C MET A 90 -4.81 -0.35 6.47
N HIS A 91 -3.61 0.24 6.44
CA HIS A 91 -2.75 0.38 7.62
C HIS A 91 -3.41 1.22 8.71
N VAL A 92 -4.02 2.36 8.32
CA VAL A 92 -4.72 3.24 9.25
C VAL A 92 -5.93 2.53 9.86
N PHE A 93 -6.76 1.84 9.07
CA PHE A 93 -7.89 1.07 9.58
C PHE A 93 -7.43 0.02 10.60
N ASN A 94 -6.39 -0.74 10.27
CA ASN A 94 -5.82 -1.71 11.20
C ASN A 94 -5.31 -1.06 12.49
N HIS A 95 -4.59 0.05 12.39
CA HIS A 95 -4.06 0.75 13.56
C HIS A 95 -5.18 1.28 14.46
N VAL A 96 -6.23 1.86 13.86
CA VAL A 96 -7.41 2.34 14.59
C VAL A 96 -8.08 1.16 15.30
N PHE A 97 -8.42 0.09 14.57
CA PHE A 97 -9.09 -1.07 15.15
C PHE A 97 -8.29 -1.69 16.30
N THR A 98 -7.01 -2.03 16.08
CA THR A 98 -6.16 -2.65 17.10
C THR A 98 -6.00 -1.77 18.33
N THR A 99 -5.85 -0.44 18.15
CA THR A 99 -5.80 0.51 19.27
C THR A 99 -7.10 0.50 20.07
N ARG A 100 -8.27 0.52 19.40
CA ARG A 100 -9.57 0.48 20.08
C ARG A 100 -9.80 -0.85 20.79
N PHE A 101 -9.49 -1.97 20.15
CA PHE A 101 -9.60 -3.30 20.74
C PHE A 101 -8.73 -3.44 22.00
N ASN A 102 -7.47 -2.98 21.95
CA ASN A 102 -6.57 -3.03 23.11
C ASN A 102 -7.06 -2.20 24.31
N LYS A 103 -7.79 -1.10 24.08
CA LYS A 103 -8.39 -0.32 25.17
C LYS A 103 -9.47 -1.11 25.92
N ILE A 104 -10.21 -1.98 25.23
CA ILE A 104 -11.19 -2.87 25.87
C ILE A 104 -10.47 -3.77 26.88
N ASP A 105 -9.37 -4.41 26.48
CA ASP A 105 -8.63 -5.32 27.34
C ASP A 105 -7.98 -4.61 28.55
N GLN A 106 -7.46 -3.39 28.33
CA GLN A 106 -6.94 -2.54 29.40
C GLN A 106 -8.03 -2.18 30.42
N GLU A 107 -9.22 -1.80 29.95
CA GLU A 107 -10.34 -1.45 30.84
C GLU A 107 -10.85 -2.68 31.60
N VAL A 108 -10.87 -3.86 30.97
CA VAL A 108 -11.19 -5.11 31.67
C VAL A 108 -10.21 -5.42 32.80
N VAL A 109 -8.91 -5.25 32.57
CA VAL A 109 -7.90 -5.45 33.63
C VAL A 109 -8.10 -4.44 34.76
N HIS A 110 -8.41 -3.18 34.43
CA HIS A 110 -8.74 -2.15 35.42
C HIS A 110 -9.99 -2.53 36.24
N ILE A 111 -11.08 -2.94 35.60
CA ILE A 111 -12.30 -3.41 36.26
C ILE A 111 -12.01 -4.60 37.19
N LEU A 112 -11.31 -5.61 36.70
CA LEU A 112 -10.94 -6.78 37.52
C LEU A 112 -10.07 -6.37 38.72
N GLY A 113 -9.20 -5.38 38.57
CA GLY A 113 -8.44 -4.76 39.66
C GLY A 113 -9.35 -4.17 40.72
N ASN A 114 -10.32 -3.35 40.32
CA ASN A 114 -11.28 -2.74 41.26
C ASN A 114 -12.13 -3.80 41.96
N VAL A 115 -12.57 -4.85 41.24
CA VAL A 115 -13.30 -5.98 41.84
C VAL A 115 -12.47 -6.68 42.91
N LEU A 116 -11.18 -6.94 42.64
CA LEU A 116 -10.28 -7.59 43.60
C LEU A 116 -10.00 -6.72 44.84
N LEU A 117 -10.02 -5.40 44.68
CA LEU A 117 -9.81 -4.43 45.75
C LEU A 117 -11.11 -4.04 46.47
N GLU A 118 -12.24 -4.63 46.09
CA GLU A 118 -13.58 -4.30 46.60
C GLU A 118 -13.95 -2.81 46.40
N GLU A 119 -13.42 -2.20 45.34
CA GLU A 119 -13.69 -0.82 44.95
C GLU A 119 -14.92 -0.72 44.04
N PRO A 120 -15.60 0.44 43.98
CA PRO A 120 -16.68 0.67 43.04
C PRO A 120 -16.24 0.44 41.59
N VAL A 121 -17.05 -0.31 40.85
CA VAL A 121 -16.82 -0.63 39.44
C VAL A 121 -17.73 0.22 38.56
N ASP A 122 -17.16 0.85 37.53
CA ASP A 122 -17.89 1.54 36.48
C ASP A 122 -17.61 0.89 35.12
N PHE A 123 -18.67 0.49 34.43
CA PHE A 123 -18.59 -0.16 33.12
C PHE A 123 -18.78 0.81 31.94
N SER A 124 -18.96 2.11 32.20
CA SER A 124 -19.27 3.10 31.15
C SER A 124 -18.18 3.17 30.08
N LYS A 125 -16.91 3.20 30.49
CA LYS A 125 -15.76 3.18 29.57
C LYS A 125 -15.64 1.88 28.79
N LEU A 126 -15.95 0.75 29.42
CA LEU A 126 -15.91 -0.54 28.74
C LEU A 126 -16.92 -0.58 27.59
N HIS A 127 -18.15 -0.12 27.84
CA HIS A 127 -19.18 0.00 26.79
C HIS A 127 -18.76 0.98 25.68
N GLU A 128 -18.16 2.12 26.03
CA GLU A 128 -17.64 3.09 25.07
C GLU A 128 -16.57 2.44 24.17
N PHE A 129 -15.56 1.80 24.74
CA PHE A 129 -14.47 1.19 23.96
C PHE A 129 -14.96 0.03 23.08
N ILE A 130 -15.94 -0.74 23.54
CA ILE A 130 -16.58 -1.77 22.72
C ILE A 130 -17.29 -1.15 21.51
N ALA A 131 -18.08 -0.10 21.71
CA ALA A 131 -18.77 0.58 20.63
C ALA A 131 -17.78 1.23 19.63
N GLU A 132 -16.71 1.84 20.13
CA GLU A 132 -15.62 2.36 19.30
C GLU A 132 -14.97 1.25 18.47
N ALA A 133 -14.62 0.11 19.08
CA ALA A 133 -14.03 -1.01 18.35
C ALA A 133 -15.01 -1.59 17.31
N GLU A 134 -16.29 -1.75 17.65
CA GLU A 134 -17.32 -2.26 16.74
C GLU A 134 -17.49 -1.37 15.50
N SER A 135 -17.52 -0.05 15.68
CA SER A 135 -17.62 0.90 14.56
C SER A 135 -16.41 0.90 13.62
N ASN A 136 -15.27 0.36 14.07
CA ASN A 136 -14.02 0.29 13.32
C ASN A 136 -13.60 -1.15 13.00
N ALA A 137 -14.43 -2.15 13.36
CA ALA A 137 -14.14 -3.55 13.13
C ALA A 137 -14.46 -3.90 11.67
N GLY A 138 -13.40 -4.03 10.87
CA GLY A 138 -13.50 -4.55 9.52
C GLY A 138 -12.75 -3.70 8.52
N ILE A 139 -11.77 -4.33 7.88
CA ILE A 139 -11.31 -3.91 6.56
C ILE A 139 -12.32 -4.52 5.59
N ARG A 140 -12.92 -3.70 4.70
CA ARG A 140 -13.80 -4.19 3.63
C ARG A 140 -12.97 -4.52 2.40
N PRO A 141 -12.76 -5.79 2.07
CA PRO A 141 -11.92 -6.20 0.94
C PRO A 141 -12.23 -5.49 -0.37
N GLU A 142 -13.51 -5.29 -0.64
CA GLU A 142 -14.05 -4.64 -1.82
C GLU A 142 -13.62 -3.17 -2.00
N ASP A 143 -13.22 -2.49 -0.93
CA ASP A 143 -12.83 -1.07 -0.96
C ASP A 143 -11.33 -0.88 -1.24
N PHE A 144 -10.55 -1.97 -1.31
CA PHE A 144 -9.11 -1.91 -1.55
C PHE A 144 -8.75 -2.54 -2.91
N THR A 145 -7.70 -2.00 -3.55
CA THR A 145 -7.11 -2.57 -4.78
C THR A 145 -5.73 -3.14 -4.47
N PRO A 146 -5.58 -4.45 -4.20
CA PRO A 146 -4.32 -5.03 -3.72
C PRO A 146 -3.49 -5.61 -4.87
N VAL A 147 -2.20 -5.77 -4.63
CA VAL A 147 -1.34 -6.63 -5.45
C VAL A 147 -1.35 -7.98 -4.77
N LEU A 148 -2.03 -8.95 -5.39
CA LEU A 148 -2.36 -10.33 -4.96
C LEU A 148 -3.88 -10.52 -4.75
N ASP A 149 -4.35 -11.76 -4.97
CA ASP A 149 -5.77 -12.14 -4.93
C ASP A 149 -6.33 -12.02 -3.51
N PHE A 150 -6.73 -10.80 -3.16
CA PHE A 150 -7.15 -10.42 -1.83
C PHE A 150 -8.51 -11.01 -1.45
N ASN A 151 -9.32 -11.39 -2.45
CA ASN A 151 -10.60 -12.06 -2.26
C ASN A 151 -10.47 -13.42 -1.55
N SER A 152 -9.25 -13.93 -1.40
CA SER A 152 -8.95 -15.16 -0.65
C SER A 152 -8.73 -14.94 0.85
N PHE A 153 -8.64 -13.70 1.35
CA PHE A 153 -8.36 -13.42 2.76
C PHE A 153 -9.62 -13.04 3.53
N ASP A 154 -9.76 -13.64 4.70
CA ASP A 154 -10.88 -13.41 5.59
C ASP A 154 -10.50 -12.40 6.70
N PHE A 155 -11.19 -11.25 6.69
CA PHE A 155 -11.07 -10.21 7.73
C PHE A 155 -12.26 -10.23 8.70
N ALA A 156 -13.20 -11.17 8.57
CA ALA A 156 -14.28 -11.38 9.53
C ALA A 156 -13.78 -11.54 10.98
N PRO A 157 -12.60 -12.14 11.26
CA PRO A 157 -12.12 -12.28 12.63
C PRO A 157 -11.98 -10.94 13.40
N ALA A 158 -11.81 -9.79 12.74
CA ALA A 158 -11.87 -8.49 13.44
C ALA A 158 -13.23 -8.28 14.11
N ARG A 159 -14.32 -8.50 13.38
CA ARG A 159 -15.68 -8.33 13.88
C ARG A 159 -16.04 -9.43 14.88
N GLU A 160 -15.64 -10.67 14.62
CA GLU A 160 -15.86 -11.80 15.54
C GLU A 160 -15.18 -11.57 16.88
N SER A 161 -13.98 -10.97 16.89
CA SER A 161 -13.28 -10.62 18.13
C SER A 161 -14.08 -9.64 19.00
N VAL A 162 -14.69 -8.61 18.41
CA VAL A 162 -15.50 -7.63 19.15
C VAL A 162 -16.81 -8.26 19.64
N GLU A 163 -17.45 -9.11 18.84
CA GLU A 163 -18.67 -9.80 19.25
C GLU A 163 -18.43 -10.79 20.40
N ALA A 164 -17.33 -11.53 20.37
CA ALA A 164 -16.92 -12.38 21.49
C ALA A 164 -16.61 -11.53 22.74
N TYR A 165 -15.94 -10.38 22.57
CA TYR A 165 -15.67 -9.49 23.71
C TYR A 165 -16.95 -8.90 24.30
N LYS A 166 -17.95 -8.54 23.49
CA LYS A 166 -19.27 -8.12 23.95
C LYS A 166 -19.94 -9.18 24.83
N LYS A 167 -19.82 -10.45 24.48
CA LYS A 167 -20.31 -11.56 25.31
C LYS A 167 -19.52 -11.66 26.60
N ALA A 168 -18.18 -11.62 26.53
CA ALA A 168 -17.32 -11.60 27.71
C ALA A 168 -17.72 -10.48 28.68
N SER A 169 -17.89 -9.25 28.20
CA SER A 169 -18.27 -8.11 29.04
C SER A 169 -19.62 -8.29 29.73
N ARG A 170 -20.60 -8.93 29.09
CA ARG A 170 -21.89 -9.26 29.74
C ARG A 170 -21.71 -10.25 30.88
N GLU A 171 -20.87 -11.27 30.70
CA GLU A 171 -20.57 -12.24 31.76
C GLU A 171 -19.78 -11.60 32.91
N LEU A 172 -18.85 -10.67 32.61
CA LEU A 172 -18.13 -9.91 33.64
C LEU A 172 -19.06 -9.03 34.46
N ILE A 173 -19.97 -8.28 33.83
CA ILE A 173 -20.97 -7.45 34.52
C ILE A 173 -21.84 -8.34 35.41
N ALA A 174 -22.35 -9.45 34.87
CA ALA A 174 -23.16 -10.39 35.64
C ALA A 174 -22.40 -10.98 36.84
N TYR A 175 -21.11 -11.28 36.69
CA TYR A 175 -20.26 -11.70 37.81
C TYR A 175 -20.16 -10.61 38.88
N VAL A 176 -19.89 -9.36 38.51
CA VAL A 176 -19.77 -8.25 39.47
C VAL A 176 -21.08 -8.02 40.22
N ASP A 177 -22.23 -8.16 39.55
CA ASP A 177 -23.55 -7.96 40.16
C ASP A 177 -23.96 -9.11 41.11
N THR A 178 -23.51 -10.35 40.84
CA THR A 178 -24.03 -11.56 41.51
C THR A 178 -23.01 -12.28 42.38
N GLY A 179 -21.71 -12.06 42.16
CA GLY A 179 -20.63 -12.86 42.73
C GLY A 179 -20.53 -14.29 42.19
N ASP A 180 -21.30 -14.66 41.16
CA ASP A 180 -21.35 -16.02 40.62
C ASP A 180 -20.05 -16.37 39.88
N LYS A 181 -19.29 -17.31 40.44
CA LYS A 181 -18.01 -17.76 39.87
C LYS A 181 -18.13 -18.45 38.53
N GLU A 182 -19.30 -19.02 38.19
CA GLU A 182 -19.51 -19.58 36.85
C GLU A 182 -19.57 -18.48 35.79
N ARG A 183 -20.15 -17.31 36.11
CA ARG A 183 -20.10 -16.11 35.24
C ARG A 183 -18.67 -15.65 34.99
N LEU A 184 -17.84 -15.65 36.03
CA LEU A 184 -16.42 -15.31 35.89
C LEU A 184 -15.68 -16.29 34.98
N LYS A 185 -15.95 -17.60 35.09
CA LYS A 185 -15.39 -18.61 34.17
C LYS A 185 -15.83 -18.37 32.73
N SER A 186 -17.13 -18.16 32.50
CA SER A 186 -17.67 -17.87 31.17
C SER A 186 -17.06 -16.61 30.57
N PHE A 187 -16.85 -15.55 31.36
CA PHE A 187 -16.11 -14.36 30.93
C PHE A 187 -14.70 -14.70 30.41
N TYR A 188 -13.93 -15.52 31.13
CA TYR A 188 -12.58 -15.88 30.71
C TYR A 188 -12.55 -16.69 29.41
N GLU A 189 -13.51 -17.61 29.20
CA GLU A 189 -13.61 -18.38 27.96
C GLU A 189 -14.00 -17.50 26.76
N GLU A 190 -15.00 -16.63 26.91
CA GLU A 190 -15.41 -15.70 25.85
C GLU A 190 -14.29 -14.69 25.54
N ARG A 191 -13.58 -14.18 26.57
CA ARG A 191 -12.42 -13.30 26.38
C ARG A 191 -11.31 -14.02 25.63
N LYS A 192 -11.01 -15.27 25.98
CA LYS A 192 -10.01 -16.07 25.27
C LYS A 192 -10.36 -16.21 23.80
N GLN A 193 -11.62 -16.55 23.49
CA GLN A 193 -12.09 -16.64 22.11
C GLN A 193 -11.98 -15.30 21.36
N ALA A 194 -12.30 -14.18 22.03
CA ALA A 194 -12.12 -12.84 21.45
C ALA A 194 -10.65 -12.57 21.08
N LEU A 195 -9.71 -12.93 21.95
CA LEU A 195 -8.28 -12.78 21.71
C LEU A 195 -7.77 -13.70 20.57
N GLU A 196 -8.32 -14.90 20.44
CA GLU A 196 -8.01 -15.82 19.34
C GLU A 196 -8.42 -15.22 17.98
N TYR A 197 -9.63 -14.67 17.87
CA TYR A 197 -10.09 -13.97 16.67
C TYR A 197 -9.24 -12.73 16.36
N TYR A 198 -8.90 -11.94 17.37
CA TYR A 198 -8.03 -10.77 17.23
C TYR A 198 -6.64 -11.15 16.69
N ASN A 199 -6.05 -12.21 17.23
CA ASN A 199 -4.75 -12.72 16.78
C ASN A 199 -4.82 -13.26 15.34
N SER A 200 -5.90 -13.95 14.98
CA SER A 200 -6.14 -14.42 13.62
C SER A 200 -6.21 -13.25 12.62
N TYR A 201 -7.00 -12.21 12.93
CA TYR A 201 -7.11 -11.01 12.11
C TYR A 201 -5.75 -10.31 11.94
N THR A 202 -5.03 -10.06 13.04
CA THR A 202 -3.76 -9.34 12.99
C THR A 202 -2.70 -10.11 12.21
N TYR A 203 -2.68 -11.44 12.31
CA TYR A 203 -1.82 -12.30 11.50
C TYR A 203 -2.12 -12.19 10.00
N VAL A 204 -3.39 -12.27 9.61
CA VAL A 204 -3.82 -12.14 8.21
C VAL A 204 -3.45 -10.77 7.65
N TYR A 205 -3.74 -9.69 8.40
CA TYR A 205 -3.34 -8.33 8.04
C TYR A 205 -1.82 -8.23 7.81
N ASP A 206 -1.01 -8.77 8.72
CA ASP A 206 0.45 -8.65 8.67
C ASP A 206 1.04 -9.33 7.44
N LEU A 207 0.52 -10.50 7.07
CA LEU A 207 0.93 -11.23 5.86
C LEU A 207 0.67 -10.41 4.60
N ILE A 208 -0.55 -9.88 4.49
CA ILE A 208 -0.99 -9.13 3.30
C ILE A 208 -0.24 -7.81 3.21
N PHE A 209 -0.12 -7.07 4.31
CA PHE A 209 0.57 -5.79 4.33
C PHE A 209 2.04 -5.95 3.94
N LYS A 210 2.75 -6.95 4.48
CA LYS A 210 4.16 -7.21 4.13
C LYS A 210 4.34 -7.59 2.65
N ALA A 211 3.50 -8.49 2.14
CA ALA A 211 3.54 -8.90 0.73
C ALA A 211 3.27 -7.70 -0.20
N SER A 212 2.22 -6.94 0.13
CA SER A 212 1.78 -5.80 -0.65
C SER A 212 2.81 -4.66 -0.63
N PHE A 213 3.32 -4.30 0.55
CA PHE A 213 4.34 -3.28 0.71
C PHE A 213 5.62 -3.64 -0.05
N THR A 214 6.06 -4.90 0.04
CA THR A 214 7.23 -5.38 -0.71
C THR A 214 7.04 -5.19 -2.22
N SER A 215 5.85 -5.49 -2.75
CA SER A 215 5.54 -5.25 -4.16
C SER A 215 5.33 -3.78 -4.53
N ALA A 216 5.08 -2.90 -3.56
CA ALA A 216 4.95 -1.45 -3.78
C ALA A 216 6.32 -0.81 -3.97
N VAL A 217 7.29 -1.27 -3.19
CA VAL A 217 8.61 -0.62 -3.04
C VAL A 217 9.68 -1.26 -3.95
N ARG A 218 9.51 -2.53 -4.35
CA ARG A 218 10.39 -3.23 -5.30
C ARG A 218 9.82 -3.24 -6.72
#